data_AF-A0AAE3MHV5-F1
#
_entry.id   AF-A0AAE3MHV5-F1
#
_cell.length_a   1.000
_cell.length_b   1.000
_cell.length_c   1.000
_cell.angle_alpha   90.00
_cell.angle_beta   90.00
_cell.angle_gamma   90.00
#
_symmetry.space_group_name_H-M   'P 1'
#
loop_
_entity.id
_entity.type
_entity.pdbx_description
1 polymer ?
#
loop_
_entity_poly.entity_id
_entity_poly.type
_entity_poly.pdbx_seq_one_letter_code
_entity_poly.pdbx_strand_id
1 'polypeptide(L)'
;MNVIKFCHVLSPFLEKISAKFNLSKPIVIADSGLLSKNNLISLEQDKYEYILGARLKNESKAIKQKILNLTLSDGEVYCINKPDRKRLIISYSKKRASKDAYNRKRGLSRLEKKVKSGKLTKSNINNRGYNKYLTMSGDVLIEIDYEKF
;
A
#
# COMPACT_ATOMS: atom_id res chain seq x y z
N MET A 1 -5.44 -3.22 20.55
CA MET A 1 -5.83 -3.00 19.13
C MET A 1 -5.69 -4.33 18.42
N ASN A 2 -6.78 -5.09 18.30
CA ASN A 2 -6.74 -6.45 17.75
C ASN A 2 -6.70 -6.36 16.22
N VAL A 3 -5.51 -6.44 15.65
CA VAL A 3 -5.32 -6.57 14.20
C VAL A 3 -5.55 -8.04 13.87
N ILE A 4 -6.76 -8.39 13.43
CA ILE A 4 -7.07 -9.72 12.92
C ILE A 4 -6.42 -9.86 11.55
N LYS A 5 -5.33 -10.62 11.50
CA LYS A 5 -4.65 -10.98 10.25
C LYS A 5 -5.36 -12.20 9.67
N PHE A 6 -6.24 -11.99 8.69
CA PHE A 6 -6.91 -13.07 7.97
C PHE A 6 -5.86 -13.81 7.13
N CYS A 7 -5.20 -14.85 7.66
CA CYS A 7 -4.22 -15.61 6.91
C CYS A 7 -4.80 -16.91 6.29
N HIS A 8 -5.91 -17.44 6.83
CA HIS A 8 -6.54 -18.68 6.35
C HIS A 8 -8.08 -18.76 6.55
N VAL A 9 -8.75 -17.67 6.96
CA VAL A 9 -10.10 -17.75 7.56
C VAL A 9 -11.15 -16.90 6.83
N LEU A 10 -10.84 -16.36 5.65
CA LEU A 10 -11.77 -15.43 5.00
C LEU A 10 -13.03 -16.12 4.46
N SER A 11 -12.91 -17.20 3.69
CA SER A 11 -14.08 -17.89 3.13
C SER A 11 -15.01 -18.45 4.22
N PRO A 12 -14.53 -19.19 5.24
CA PRO A 12 -15.41 -19.69 6.31
C PRO A 12 -16.09 -18.58 7.13
N PHE A 13 -15.43 -17.42 7.24
CA PHE A 13 -16.00 -16.25 7.90
C PHE A 13 -17.11 -15.62 7.06
N LEU A 14 -16.89 -15.47 5.74
CA LEU A 14 -17.88 -14.94 4.82
C LEU A 14 -19.12 -15.84 4.77
N GLU A 15 -18.95 -17.16 4.71
CA GLU A 15 -20.05 -18.12 4.76
C GLU A 15 -20.88 -17.99 6.05
N LYS A 16 -20.21 -17.92 7.21
CA LYS A 16 -20.89 -17.74 8.50
C LYS A 16 -21.66 -16.42 8.58
N ILE A 17 -21.10 -15.34 8.05
CA ILE A 17 -21.79 -14.03 8.00
C ILE A 17 -22.98 -14.10 7.06
N SER A 18 -22.81 -14.66 5.86
CA SER A 18 -23.89 -14.81 4.89
C SER A 18 -25.04 -15.62 5.46
N ALA A 19 -24.76 -16.74 6.14
CA ALA A 19 -25.77 -17.55 6.79
C ALA A 19 -26.45 -16.82 7.96
N LYS A 20 -25.66 -16.13 8.81
CA LYS A 20 -26.18 -15.43 10.00
C LYS A 20 -27.12 -14.28 9.64
N PHE A 21 -26.83 -13.56 8.56
CA PHE A 21 -27.56 -12.36 8.15
C PHE A 21 -28.44 -12.58 6.92
N ASN A 22 -28.55 -13.84 6.46
CA ASN A 22 -29.29 -14.24 5.26
C ASN A 22 -28.93 -13.39 4.03
N LEU A 23 -27.63 -13.12 3.87
CA LEU A 23 -27.12 -12.30 2.77
C LEU A 23 -26.85 -13.18 1.55
N SER A 24 -27.22 -12.67 0.37
CA SER A 24 -26.61 -13.15 -0.86
C SER A 24 -25.10 -12.89 -0.83
N LYS A 25 -24.36 -13.57 -1.70
CA LYS A 25 -22.90 -13.55 -1.75
C LYS A 25 -22.35 -12.10 -1.69
N PRO A 26 -21.75 -11.66 -0.56
CA PRO A 26 -21.41 -10.26 -0.35
C PRO A 26 -20.22 -9.80 -1.20
N ILE A 27 -20.17 -8.50 -1.50
CA ILE A 27 -18.99 -7.86 -2.09
C ILE A 27 -18.00 -7.53 -0.97
N VAL A 28 -16.74 -7.97 -1.11
CA VAL A 28 -15.71 -7.78 -0.08
C VAL A 28 -14.95 -6.47 -0.31
N ILE A 29 -14.96 -5.57 0.68
CA ILE A 29 -14.20 -4.31 0.63
C ILE A 29 -13.07 -4.35 1.67
N ALA A 30 -11.83 -4.15 1.24
CA ALA A 30 -10.68 -4.19 2.14
C ALA A 30 -9.55 -3.23 1.72
N ASP A 31 -8.70 -2.87 2.68
CA ASP A 31 -7.41 -2.23 2.38
C ASP A 31 -6.39 -3.27 1.88
N SER A 32 -5.49 -2.81 1.01
CA SER A 32 -4.33 -3.53 0.47
C SER A 32 -3.52 -4.33 1.48
N GLY A 33 -3.48 -3.89 2.74
CA GLY A 33 -2.74 -4.53 3.81
C GLY A 33 -3.46 -5.68 4.50
N LEU A 34 -4.77 -5.83 4.27
CA LEU A 34 -5.64 -6.77 4.99
C LEU A 34 -5.83 -8.10 4.26
N LEU A 35 -5.66 -8.12 2.93
CA LEU A 35 -5.81 -9.34 2.14
C LEU A 35 -4.45 -9.88 1.67
N SER A 36 -4.17 -11.12 2.06
CA SER A 36 -3.04 -11.88 1.52
C SER A 36 -3.31 -12.29 0.06
N LYS A 37 -2.27 -12.68 -0.68
CA LYS A 37 -2.43 -13.25 -2.02
C LYS A 37 -3.33 -14.50 -2.01
N ASN A 38 -3.18 -15.34 -0.99
CA ASN A 38 -3.97 -16.57 -0.84
C ASN A 38 -5.45 -16.24 -0.66
N ASN A 39 -5.79 -15.24 0.16
CA ASN A 39 -7.18 -14.83 0.32
C ASN A 39 -7.78 -14.32 -0.99
N LEU A 40 -7.02 -13.56 -1.80
CA LEU A 40 -7.50 -13.10 -3.10
C LEU A 40 -7.78 -14.28 -4.04
N ILE A 41 -6.91 -15.28 -4.05
CA ILE A 41 -7.13 -16.51 -4.83
C ILE A 41 -8.39 -17.22 -4.36
N SER A 42 -8.60 -17.38 -3.05
CA SER A 42 -9.81 -17.99 -2.50
C SER A 42 -11.07 -17.21 -2.89
N LEU A 43 -11.06 -15.88 -2.78
CA LEU A 43 -12.19 -15.05 -3.22
C LEU A 43 -12.50 -15.25 -4.71
N GLU A 44 -11.48 -15.34 -5.56
CA GLU A 44 -11.65 -15.55 -7.01
C GLU A 44 -12.18 -16.95 -7.34
N GLN A 45 -11.66 -17.99 -6.67
CA GLN A 45 -12.12 -19.38 -6.81
C GLN A 45 -13.57 -19.54 -6.36
N ASP A 46 -13.87 -18.98 -5.20
CA ASP A 46 -15.19 -18.98 -4.61
C ASP A 46 -16.12 -17.98 -5.32
N LYS A 47 -15.66 -17.27 -6.37
CA LYS A 47 -16.40 -16.29 -7.20
C LYS A 47 -17.02 -15.13 -6.42
N TYR A 48 -16.32 -14.61 -5.40
CA TYR A 48 -16.67 -13.38 -4.70
C TYR A 48 -16.18 -12.16 -5.48
N GLU A 49 -17.00 -11.12 -5.53
CA GLU A 49 -16.58 -9.80 -6.00
C GLU A 49 -15.89 -9.04 -4.87
N TYR A 50 -14.93 -8.19 -5.23
CA TYR A 50 -14.18 -7.44 -4.23
C TYR A 50 -13.69 -6.08 -4.73
N ILE A 51 -13.50 -5.16 -3.78
CA ILE A 51 -12.83 -3.88 -3.95
C ILE A 51 -11.65 -3.85 -2.98
N LEU A 52 -10.45 -3.72 -3.54
CA LEU A 52 -9.21 -3.63 -2.77
C LEU A 52 -8.56 -2.27 -3.02
N GLY A 53 -8.09 -1.64 -1.95
CA GLY A 53 -7.20 -0.49 -2.09
C GLY A 53 -5.97 -0.86 -2.93
N ALA A 54 -5.76 -0.19 -4.07
CA ALA A 54 -4.62 -0.48 -4.93
C ALA A 54 -3.36 0.29 -4.47
N ARG A 55 -2.20 -0.36 -4.53
CA ARG A 55 -0.90 0.30 -4.32
C ARG A 55 -0.25 0.58 -5.67
N LEU A 56 -0.32 1.82 -6.14
CA LEU A 56 0.22 2.22 -7.45
C LEU A 56 1.70 1.84 -7.65
N LYS A 57 2.51 1.88 -6.59
CA LYS A 57 3.92 1.47 -6.63
C LYS A 57 4.14 0.00 -6.98
N ASN A 58 3.14 -0.86 -6.80
CA ASN A 58 3.20 -2.29 -7.11
C ASN A 58 2.72 -2.61 -8.54
N GLU A 59 2.18 -1.62 -9.27
CA GLU A 59 1.72 -1.84 -10.65
C GLU A 59 2.88 -1.92 -11.65
N SER A 60 2.58 -2.44 -12.84
CA SER A 60 3.55 -2.57 -13.93
C SER A 60 4.04 -1.19 -14.42
N LYS A 61 5.24 -1.15 -15.02
CA LYS A 61 5.80 0.10 -15.57
C LYS A 61 4.84 0.76 -16.58
N ALA A 62 4.21 -0.04 -17.44
CA ALA A 62 3.25 0.44 -18.43
C ALA A 62 2.02 1.10 -17.78
N ILE A 63 1.45 0.49 -16.72
CA ILE A 63 0.32 1.08 -16.00
C ILE A 63 0.76 2.37 -15.30
N LYS A 64 1.94 2.38 -14.65
CA LYS A 64 2.46 3.59 -14.00
C LYS A 64 2.63 4.74 -14.99
N GLN A 65 3.21 4.49 -16.17
CA GLN A 65 3.35 5.51 -17.21
C GLN A 65 1.99 6.01 -17.71
N LYS A 66 1.03 5.11 -17.94
CA LYS A 66 -0.34 5.51 -18.29
C LYS A 66 -0.92 6.45 -17.25
N ILE A 67 -0.79 6.12 -15.97
CA ILE A 67 -1.30 6.94 -14.86
C ILE A 67 -0.59 8.30 -14.80
N LEU A 68 0.73 8.34 -14.96
CA LEU A 68 1.50 9.59 -14.93
C LEU A 68 1.15 10.54 -16.09
N ASN A 69 0.71 9.99 -17.22
CA ASN A 69 0.25 10.78 -18.36
C ASN A 69 -1.21 11.25 -18.24
N LEU A 70 -1.96 10.77 -17.24
CA LEU A 70 -3.33 11.23 -17.02
C LEU A 70 -3.32 12.65 -16.44
N THR A 71 -4.07 13.54 -17.09
CA THR A 71 -4.36 14.87 -16.54
C THR A 71 -5.79 14.84 -16.02
N LEU A 72 -5.95 14.71 -14.70
CA LEU A 72 -7.26 14.61 -14.05
C LEU A 72 -7.60 15.89 -13.29
N SER A 73 -8.82 16.38 -13.47
CA SER A 73 -9.41 17.47 -12.70
C SER A 73 -9.89 16.99 -11.32
N ASP A 74 -10.18 17.93 -10.42
CA ASP A 74 -10.62 17.60 -9.06
C ASP A 74 -11.94 16.82 -9.08
N GLY A 75 -11.96 15.66 -8.43
CA GLY A 75 -13.12 14.77 -8.39
C GLY A 75 -13.25 13.84 -9.61
N GLU A 76 -12.37 13.96 -10.61
CA GLU A 76 -12.42 13.07 -11.78
C GLU A 76 -11.97 11.65 -11.43
N VAL A 77 -12.58 10.71 -12.16
CA VAL A 77 -12.33 9.28 -12.02
C VAL A 77 -11.99 8.70 -13.39
N TYR A 78 -10.94 7.89 -13.44
CA TYR A 78 -10.50 7.18 -14.62
C TYR A 78 -10.37 5.69 -14.33
N CYS A 79 -10.79 4.86 -15.29
CA CYS A 79 -10.81 3.41 -15.15
C CYS A 79 -9.86 2.76 -16.15
N ILE A 80 -8.94 1.93 -15.66
CA ILE A 80 -8.08 1.09 -16.48
C ILE A 80 -8.52 -0.36 -16.34
N ASN A 81 -8.94 -0.97 -17.45
CA ASN A 81 -9.19 -2.40 -17.50
C ASN A 81 -7.85 -3.15 -17.55
N LYS A 82 -7.68 -4.12 -16.65
CA LYS A 82 -6.51 -5.01 -16.60
C LYS A 82 -6.87 -6.34 -17.27
N PRO A 83 -5.89 -7.06 -17.85
CA PRO A 83 -6.13 -8.34 -18.52
C PRO A 83 -6.77 -9.39 -17.61
N ASP A 84 -6.52 -9.32 -16.29
CA ASP A 84 -6.94 -10.30 -15.28
C ASP A 84 -8.42 -10.18 -14.86
N ARG A 85 -9.30 -9.64 -15.71
CA ARG A 85 -10.70 -9.26 -15.38
C ARG A 85 -10.83 -8.27 -14.20
N LYS A 86 -9.73 -7.61 -13.85
CA LYS A 86 -9.69 -6.58 -12.81
C LYS A 86 -9.79 -5.20 -13.44
N ARG A 87 -10.31 -4.25 -12.67
CA ARG A 87 -10.29 -2.84 -13.02
C ARG A 87 -9.53 -2.06 -11.98
N LEU A 88 -8.69 -1.14 -12.44
CA LEU A 88 -8.04 -0.15 -11.59
C LEU A 88 -8.82 1.16 -11.73
N ILE A 89 -9.47 1.56 -10.64
CA ILE A 89 -10.21 2.83 -10.56
C ILE A 89 -9.29 3.85 -9.91
N ILE A 90 -9.06 4.95 -10.61
CA ILE A 90 -8.15 6.03 -10.20
C ILE A 90 -9.00 7.27 -10.02
N SER A 91 -8.94 7.91 -8.86
CA SER A 91 -9.59 9.18 -8.62
C SER A 91 -8.56 10.24 -8.22
N TYR A 92 -8.80 11.48 -8.64
CA TYR A 92 -7.98 12.61 -8.23
C TYR A 92 -8.75 13.54 -7.31
N SER A 93 -8.07 14.01 -6.26
CA SER A 93 -8.60 15.04 -5.36
C SER A 93 -7.51 16.04 -5.01
N LYS A 94 -7.75 17.32 -5.30
CA LYS A 94 -6.85 18.44 -4.98
C LYS A 94 -6.54 18.49 -3.48
N LYS A 95 -7.57 18.31 -2.63
CA LYS A 95 -7.40 18.27 -1.16
C LYS A 95 -6.44 17.17 -0.73
N ARG A 96 -6.56 15.97 -1.31
CA ARG A 96 -5.65 14.87 -1.01
C ARG A 96 -4.25 15.09 -1.57
N ALA A 97 -4.13 15.58 -2.80
CA ALA A 97 -2.85 15.91 -3.42
C ALA A 97 -2.06 16.92 -2.57
N SER A 98 -2.69 18.00 -2.11
CA SER A 98 -2.08 19.00 -1.24
C SER A 98 -1.66 18.43 0.12
N LYS A 99 -2.52 17.61 0.75
CA LYS A 99 -2.20 16.95 2.03
C LYS A 99 -1.02 15.99 1.88
N ASP A 100 -1.00 15.20 0.82
CA ASP A 100 0.05 14.21 0.59
C ASP A 100 1.38 14.90 0.23
N ALA A 101 1.35 16.01 -0.53
CA ALA A 101 2.53 16.84 -0.78
C ALA A 101 3.10 17.46 0.51
N TYR A 102 2.24 18.01 1.36
CA TYR A 102 2.65 18.51 2.68
C TYR A 102 3.27 17.41 3.55
N ASN A 103 2.65 16.22 3.58
CA ASN A 103 3.17 15.08 4.34
C ASN A 103 4.55 14.62 3.82
N ARG A 104 4.75 14.60 2.50
CA ARG A 104 6.06 14.30 1.89
C ARG A 104 7.12 15.32 2.31
N LYS A 105 6.83 16.62 2.16
CA LYS A 105 7.74 17.71 2.59
C LYS A 105 8.07 17.65 4.08
N ARG A 106 7.05 17.41 4.92
CA ARG A 106 7.23 17.25 6.38
C ARG A 106 8.09 16.03 6.71
N GLY A 107 7.90 14.92 5.99
CA GLY A 107 8.72 13.71 6.10
C GLY A 107 10.19 13.99 5.77
N LEU A 108 10.45 14.66 4.65
CA LEU A 108 11.80 15.05 4.21
C LEU A 108 12.47 15.95 5.25
N SER A 109 11.80 17.01 5.71
CA SER A 109 12.37 17.91 6.73
C SER A 109 12.71 17.20 8.04
N ARG A 110 11.91 16.21 8.45
CA ARG A 110 12.22 15.38 9.62
C ARG A 110 13.44 14.49 9.37
N LEU A 111 13.61 13.97 8.16
CA LEU A 111 14.77 13.20 7.76
C LEU A 111 16.04 14.08 7.76
N GLU A 112 15.99 15.26 7.14
CA GLU A 112 17.09 16.24 7.13
C GLU A 112 17.55 16.60 8.55
N LYS A 113 16.62 16.89 9.46
CA LYS A 113 16.96 17.18 10.87
C LYS A 113 17.64 16.00 11.55
N LYS A 114 17.21 14.76 11.27
CA LYS A 114 17.83 13.57 11.85
C LYS A 114 19.24 13.32 11.32
N VAL A 115 19.46 13.54 10.03
CA VAL A 115 20.78 13.43 9.40
C VAL A 115 21.71 14.51 9.95
N LYS A 116 21.29 15.79 9.95
CA LYS A 116 22.09 16.91 10.47
C LYS A 116 22.44 16.80 11.95
N SER A 117 21.54 16.27 12.77
CA SER A 117 21.79 16.10 14.22
C SER A 117 22.60 14.85 14.57
N GLY A 118 23.06 14.07 13.59
CA GLY A 118 23.76 12.79 13.83
C GLY A 118 22.87 11.71 14.48
N LYS A 119 21.56 11.96 14.63
CA LYS A 119 20.59 11.04 15.25
C LYS A 119 20.20 9.88 14.34
N LEU A 120 20.55 9.94 13.06
CA LEU A 120 20.47 8.78 12.18
C LEU A 120 21.73 7.92 12.41
N THR A 121 21.64 6.95 13.31
CA THR A 121 22.77 6.08 13.67
C THR A 121 22.57 4.66 13.15
N LYS A 122 23.63 3.85 13.21
CA LYS A 122 23.67 2.43 12.84
C LYS A 122 22.48 1.62 13.36
N SER A 123 22.03 1.88 14.59
CA SER A 123 20.88 1.19 15.21
C SER A 123 19.54 1.50 14.53
N ASN A 124 19.40 2.68 13.92
CA ASN A 124 18.16 3.11 13.26
C ASN A 124 17.94 2.43 11.89
N ILE A 125 19.01 2.00 11.23
CA ILE A 125 18.98 1.29 9.93
C ILE A 125 18.74 -0.21 10.15
N ASN A 126 19.09 -0.75 11.33
CA ASN A 126 19.19 -2.18 11.59
C ASN A 126 17.89 -2.90 12.01
N ASN A 127 16.70 -2.40 11.64
CA ASN A 127 15.39 -2.89 12.13
C ASN A 127 14.90 -4.26 11.56
N ARG A 128 15.79 -5.22 11.26
CA ARG A 128 15.40 -6.60 10.87
C ARG A 128 16.08 -7.64 11.77
N GLY A 129 15.34 -8.67 12.17
CA GLY A 129 15.73 -9.59 13.26
C GLY A 129 17.07 -10.34 13.11
N TYR A 130 17.63 -10.44 11.91
CA TYR A 130 18.94 -11.05 11.65
C TYR A 130 20.10 -10.04 11.76
N ASN A 131 19.81 -8.75 11.70
CA ASN A 131 20.82 -7.69 11.78
C ASN A 131 21.48 -7.56 13.16
N LYS A 132 20.91 -8.20 14.21
CA LYS A 132 21.54 -8.30 15.54
C LYS A 132 22.86 -9.06 15.53
N TYR A 133 23.14 -9.83 14.48
CA TYR A 133 24.36 -10.61 14.32
C TYR A 133 25.41 -9.94 13.41
N LEU A 134 25.11 -8.74 12.87
CA LEU A 134 26.00 -8.05 11.93
C LEU A 134 26.56 -6.76 12.56
N THR A 135 27.86 -6.57 12.44
CA THR A 135 28.57 -5.35 12.87
C THR A 135 29.18 -4.64 11.66
N MET A 136 28.73 -3.41 11.40
CA MET A 136 29.39 -2.49 10.45
C MET A 136 30.57 -1.80 11.15
N SER A 137 31.79 -1.91 10.60
CA SER A 137 33.00 -1.20 11.04
C SER A 137 33.46 -0.21 9.95
N GLY A 138 33.95 0.97 10.36
CA GLY A 138 34.34 2.08 9.48
C GLY A 138 33.36 3.27 9.49
N ASP A 139 33.73 4.36 8.82
CA ASP A 139 32.90 5.56 8.66
C ASP A 139 31.78 5.30 7.65
N VAL A 140 30.53 5.45 8.09
CA VAL A 140 29.35 5.29 7.22
C VAL A 140 28.81 6.68 6.87
N LEU A 141 29.04 7.10 5.62
CA LEU A 141 28.42 8.31 5.08
C LEU A 141 26.94 8.06 4.80
N ILE A 142 26.08 8.89 5.40
CA ILE A 142 24.63 8.84 5.20
C ILE A 142 24.20 10.17 4.61
N GLU A 143 23.72 10.12 3.37
CA GLU A 143 23.24 11.28 2.63
C GLU A 143 21.80 11.08 2.17
N ILE A 144 21.09 12.20 1.98
CA ILE A 144 19.74 12.19 1.42
C ILE A 144 19.88 12.26 -0.10
N ASP A 145 19.36 11.24 -0.77
CA ASP A 145 19.22 11.25 -2.23
C ASP A 145 18.01 12.12 -2.61
N TYR A 146 18.31 13.36 -3.01
CA TYR A 146 17.30 14.33 -3.40
C TYR A 146 16.70 14.07 -4.79
N GLU A 147 17.34 13.27 -5.65
CA GLU A 147 16.80 12.92 -6.98
C GLU A 147 15.56 12.01 -6.88
N LYS A 148 15.42 11.29 -5.76
CA LYS A 148 14.27 10.41 -5.49
C LYS A 148 13.06 11.12 -4.89
N PHE A 149 13.14 12.43 -4.60
CA PHE A 149 12.06 13.21 -3.99
C PHE A 149 11.21 13.95 -5.03
#